data_AF-A0A9D5E8D2-F1
#
_entry.id   AF-A0A9D5E8D2-F1
#
_cell.length_a   1.000
_cell.length_b   1.000
_cell.length_c   1.000
_cell.angle_alpha   90.00
_cell.angle_beta   90.00
_cell.angle_gamma   90.00
#
_symmetry.space_group_name_H-M   'P 1'
#
loop_
_entity.id
_entity.type
_entity.pdbx_description
1 polymer ?
#
loop_
_entity_poly.entity_id
_entity_poly.type
_entity_poly.pdbx_seq_one_letter_code
_entity_poly.pdbx_strand_id
1 'polypeptide(L)'
;MAASSFMNDLLRRLAGALLPAWAAGWRWRPRPTTADYERSVAASKNAMASVRGTGDWRSIPSLLYVLSHDNADLRSAGATVINDLAASIPVAALPGFEGRVRDSTLQAYSWNKLRMEWVVQQEWPLRVWAMFTMHPSGYVREAALRHLASEGDATLVLPYFLLRVNDWVEQVRAVATAAVKTLLGPKQTAAWVPVLGLVDQLRLRSRADHAWLTDAATSLLLRPESRPELMSAARSEDRLVARWAFRATMTLPDADRAMFVSLALESGDPVVRLHAAKAVRAWAGCPDRERLLANMTSDRFMPVRREALYAALDDTPEHRRAVLQAALLDRHASMRHAARFYLRDRSEQASGTPDIREFYLDVLAHGEPSKRAAAISGVGECGTQADADGLARFVSDARSTVAAAAVRAVASLDPGHRVDWLVGLLRDDRPSVVREAGRALESLGNAVPVEALRHVLHGDSGEQSRRSALRILLRRHPYDAVVDAVTAAGSGSEALARAGTEFIDRAMPWRVSYGPSDAQKAAAQSAIQGLQAPLPENLRRRILDLIGVGME
;
A
#
# COMPACT_ATOMS: atom_id res chain seq x y z
N MET A 1 -12.61 0.60 -13.12
CA MET A 1 -14.07 0.50 -12.97
C MET A 1 -14.74 -0.30 -14.09
N ALA A 2 -14.36 -0.14 -15.37
CA ALA A 2 -14.95 -0.92 -16.48
C ALA A 2 -14.79 -2.46 -16.33
N ALA A 3 -13.61 -2.94 -15.92
CA ALA A 3 -13.36 -4.38 -15.76
C ALA A 3 -14.20 -5.05 -14.66
N SER A 4 -14.47 -4.35 -13.54
CA SER A 4 -15.31 -4.91 -12.46
C SER A 4 -16.80 -4.90 -12.83
N SER A 5 -17.26 -3.89 -13.59
CA SER A 5 -18.63 -3.84 -14.11
C SER A 5 -18.91 -4.97 -15.10
N PHE A 6 -17.95 -5.27 -15.98
CA PHE A 6 -18.06 -6.36 -16.94
C PHE A 6 -18.09 -7.73 -16.26
N MET A 7 -17.19 -7.97 -15.29
CA MET A 7 -17.18 -9.23 -14.54
C MET A 7 -18.48 -9.44 -13.75
N ASN A 8 -19.00 -8.39 -13.12
CA ASN A 8 -20.27 -8.46 -12.38
C ASN A 8 -21.46 -8.77 -13.30
N ASP A 9 -21.42 -8.37 -14.57
CA ASP A 9 -22.45 -8.76 -15.54
C ASP A 9 -22.37 -10.24 -15.90
N LEU A 10 -21.17 -10.75 -16.16
CA LEU A 10 -20.95 -12.18 -16.46
C LEU A 10 -21.39 -13.08 -15.30
N LEU A 11 -21.05 -12.73 -14.07
CA LEU A 11 -21.45 -13.50 -12.89
C LEU A 11 -22.96 -13.45 -12.65
N ARG A 12 -23.63 -12.33 -12.94
CA ARG A 12 -25.10 -12.24 -12.91
C ARG A 12 -25.76 -13.11 -13.97
N ARG A 13 -25.22 -13.14 -15.20
CA ARG A 13 -25.71 -14.02 -16.27
C ARG A 13 -25.56 -15.49 -15.89
N LEU A 14 -24.44 -15.88 -15.29
CA LEU A 14 -24.22 -17.24 -14.79
C LEU A 14 -25.25 -17.62 -13.72
N ALA A 15 -25.45 -16.76 -12.71
CA ALA A 15 -26.43 -16.99 -11.65
C ALA A 15 -27.86 -17.11 -12.21
N GLY A 16 -28.22 -16.27 -13.18
CA GLY A 16 -29.51 -16.34 -13.87
C GLY A 16 -29.67 -17.64 -14.68
N ALA A 17 -28.61 -18.08 -15.38
CA ALA A 17 -28.63 -19.30 -16.18
C ALA A 17 -28.75 -20.57 -15.32
N LEU A 18 -28.20 -20.58 -14.10
CA LEU A 18 -28.26 -21.71 -13.17
C LEU A 18 -29.57 -21.79 -12.38
N LEU A 19 -30.32 -20.69 -12.29
CA LEU A 19 -31.56 -20.62 -11.49
C LEU A 19 -32.61 -21.68 -11.87
N PRO A 20 -32.89 -21.96 -13.16
CA PRO A 20 -33.86 -22.99 -13.54
C PRO A 20 -33.37 -24.41 -13.21
N ALA A 21 -32.08 -24.71 -13.44
CA ALA A 21 -31.48 -25.99 -13.10
C ALA A 21 -31.53 -26.29 -11.58
N TRP A 22 -31.41 -25.27 -10.73
CA TRP A 22 -31.58 -25.37 -9.29
C TRP A 22 -33.04 -25.44 -8.84
N ALA A 23 -33.95 -24.72 -9.50
CA ALA A 23 -35.37 -24.73 -9.18
C ALA A 23 -36.02 -26.12 -9.38
N ALA A 24 -35.43 -27.00 -10.21
CA ALA A 24 -35.88 -28.38 -10.37
C ALA A 24 -35.91 -29.19 -9.05
N GLY A 25 -35.06 -28.83 -8.08
CA GLY A 25 -35.02 -29.44 -6.75
C GLY A 25 -35.92 -28.76 -5.70
N TRP A 26 -36.56 -27.63 -6.02
CA TRP A 26 -37.34 -26.86 -5.04
C TRP A 26 -38.78 -27.36 -4.96
N ARG A 27 -39.22 -27.74 -3.75
CA ARG A 27 -40.57 -28.27 -3.51
C ARG A 27 -41.71 -27.27 -3.83
N TRP A 28 -41.43 -25.97 -3.87
CA TRP A 28 -42.43 -24.89 -3.96
C TRP A 28 -42.44 -24.14 -5.29
N ARG A 29 -41.64 -24.55 -6.28
CA ARG A 29 -41.64 -23.96 -7.63
C ARG A 29 -42.11 -24.98 -8.67
N PRO A 30 -42.77 -24.53 -9.75
CA PRO A 30 -43.06 -25.40 -10.87
C PRO A 30 -41.76 -26.02 -11.38
N ARG A 31 -41.73 -27.34 -11.54
CA ARG A 31 -40.56 -28.02 -12.12
C ARG A 31 -40.40 -27.53 -13.56
N PRO A 32 -39.19 -27.13 -13.98
CA PRO A 32 -38.94 -26.74 -15.37
C PRO A 32 -39.22 -27.93 -16.30
N THR A 33 -39.62 -27.64 -17.53
CA THR A 33 -39.73 -28.69 -18.56
C THR A 33 -38.35 -29.27 -18.85
N THR A 34 -38.28 -30.49 -19.36
CA THR A 34 -37.00 -31.12 -19.77
C THR A 34 -36.22 -30.22 -20.75
N ALA A 35 -36.91 -29.59 -21.70
CA ALA A 35 -36.31 -28.67 -22.66
C ALA A 35 -35.79 -27.37 -22.00
N ASP A 36 -36.48 -26.83 -21.00
CA ASP A 36 -36.01 -25.67 -20.23
C ASP A 36 -34.78 -26.01 -19.38
N TYR A 37 -34.76 -27.21 -18.81
CA TYR A 37 -33.62 -27.71 -18.03
C TYR A 37 -32.37 -27.88 -18.92
N GLU A 38 -32.51 -28.52 -20.08
CA GLU A 38 -31.40 -28.69 -21.03
C GLU A 38 -30.86 -27.35 -21.55
N ARG A 39 -31.76 -26.40 -21.89
CA ARG A 39 -31.37 -25.03 -22.26
C ARG A 39 -30.62 -24.32 -21.14
N SER A 40 -31.09 -24.46 -19.90
CA SER A 40 -30.43 -23.90 -18.72
C SER A 40 -29.03 -24.48 -18.53
N VAL A 41 -28.86 -25.81 -18.63
CA VAL A 41 -27.55 -26.47 -18.55
C VAL A 41 -26.60 -25.94 -19.63
N ALA A 42 -27.05 -25.85 -20.89
CA ALA A 42 -26.24 -25.32 -21.98
C ALA A 42 -25.85 -23.84 -21.77
N ALA A 43 -26.81 -23.00 -21.35
CA ALA A 43 -26.57 -21.59 -21.05
C ALA A 43 -25.55 -21.42 -19.89
N SER A 44 -25.65 -22.24 -18.85
CA SER A 44 -24.70 -22.25 -17.74
C SER A 44 -23.30 -22.64 -18.17
N LYS A 45 -23.15 -23.68 -19.02
CA LYS A 45 -21.86 -24.06 -19.60
C LYS A 45 -21.24 -22.92 -20.41
N ASN A 46 -22.03 -22.23 -21.24
CA ASN A 46 -21.57 -21.08 -22.02
C ASN A 46 -21.16 -19.89 -21.14
N ALA A 47 -21.92 -19.61 -20.09
CA ALA A 47 -21.58 -18.57 -19.12
C ALA A 47 -20.27 -18.89 -18.38
N MET A 48 -20.08 -20.14 -17.95
CA MET A 48 -18.82 -20.59 -17.34
C MET A 48 -17.64 -20.47 -18.31
N ALA A 49 -17.82 -20.83 -19.58
CA ALA A 49 -16.80 -20.65 -20.61
C ALA A 49 -16.44 -19.17 -20.81
N SER A 50 -17.42 -18.27 -20.75
CA SER A 50 -17.19 -16.82 -20.82
C SER A 50 -16.37 -16.33 -19.62
N VAL A 51 -16.67 -16.81 -18.41
CA VAL A 51 -15.87 -16.50 -17.21
C VAL A 51 -14.44 -17.06 -17.34
N ARG A 52 -14.28 -18.29 -17.82
CA ARG A 52 -12.96 -18.90 -18.10
C ARG A 52 -12.13 -18.03 -19.04
N GLY A 53 -12.74 -17.50 -20.11
CA GLY A 53 -12.09 -16.64 -21.10
C GLY A 53 -11.54 -15.33 -20.55
N THR A 54 -11.98 -14.89 -19.36
CA THR A 54 -11.43 -13.69 -18.71
C THR A 54 -10.07 -13.92 -18.07
N GLY A 55 -9.74 -15.17 -17.71
CA GLY A 55 -8.55 -15.50 -16.92
C GLY A 55 -8.52 -14.90 -15.51
N ASP A 56 -9.60 -14.28 -15.01
CA ASP A 56 -9.61 -13.62 -13.70
C ASP A 56 -9.90 -14.63 -12.58
N TRP A 57 -8.84 -15.16 -11.97
CA TRP A 57 -8.93 -16.05 -10.81
C TRP A 57 -9.73 -15.49 -9.64
N ARG A 58 -9.91 -14.16 -9.56
CA ARG A 58 -10.72 -13.52 -8.50
C ARG A 58 -12.19 -13.91 -8.59
N SER A 59 -12.64 -14.46 -9.71
CA SER A 59 -14.01 -14.93 -9.93
C SER A 59 -14.29 -16.31 -9.33
N ILE A 60 -13.25 -17.10 -9.00
CA ILE A 60 -13.38 -18.46 -8.45
C ILE A 60 -14.38 -18.56 -7.28
N PRO A 61 -14.40 -17.66 -6.28
CA PRO A 61 -15.34 -17.76 -5.16
C PRO A 61 -16.81 -17.77 -5.61
N SER A 62 -17.12 -17.08 -6.72
CA SER A 62 -18.45 -17.05 -7.31
C SER A 62 -18.78 -18.28 -8.17
N LEU A 63 -17.85 -19.22 -8.33
CA LEU A 63 -18.04 -20.46 -9.07
C LEU A 63 -18.09 -21.69 -8.15
N LEU A 64 -17.59 -21.58 -6.92
CA LEU A 64 -17.45 -22.72 -5.99
C LEU A 64 -18.76 -23.47 -5.73
N TYR A 65 -19.90 -22.77 -5.76
CA TYR A 65 -21.20 -23.41 -5.57
C TYR A 65 -21.56 -24.42 -6.68
N VAL A 66 -21.00 -24.26 -7.89
CA VAL A 66 -21.26 -25.16 -9.03
C VAL A 66 -20.74 -26.58 -8.72
N LEU A 67 -19.71 -26.71 -7.89
CA LEU A 67 -19.16 -28.00 -7.45
C LEU A 67 -20.16 -28.82 -6.63
N SER A 68 -21.19 -28.18 -6.07
CA SER A 68 -22.26 -28.83 -5.29
C SER A 68 -23.53 -29.13 -6.09
N HIS A 69 -23.52 -28.87 -7.40
CA HIS A 69 -24.71 -29.03 -8.24
C HIS A 69 -25.04 -30.52 -8.49
N ASP A 70 -26.32 -30.93 -8.51
CA ASP A 70 -26.70 -32.35 -8.69
C ASP A 70 -26.39 -32.90 -10.10
N ASN A 71 -26.47 -32.04 -11.12
CA ASN A 71 -26.07 -32.34 -12.49
C ASN A 71 -24.55 -32.55 -12.63
N ALA A 72 -24.13 -33.76 -13.03
CA ALA A 72 -22.72 -34.13 -13.17
C ALA A 72 -21.98 -33.31 -14.25
N ASP A 73 -22.62 -33.00 -15.37
CA ASP A 73 -22.01 -32.20 -16.43
C ASP A 73 -21.70 -30.77 -15.98
N LEU A 74 -22.61 -30.16 -15.23
CA LEU A 74 -22.41 -28.80 -14.70
C LEU A 74 -21.29 -28.80 -13.67
N ARG A 75 -21.23 -29.81 -12.79
CA ARG A 75 -20.10 -29.97 -11.86
C ARG A 75 -18.78 -30.10 -12.60
N SER A 76 -18.72 -30.99 -13.59
CA SER A 76 -17.52 -31.24 -14.40
C SER A 76 -17.05 -29.96 -15.11
N ALA A 77 -17.97 -29.25 -15.79
CA ALA A 77 -17.66 -27.99 -16.44
C ALA A 77 -17.18 -26.92 -15.46
N GLY A 78 -17.83 -26.79 -14.30
CA GLY A 78 -17.42 -25.86 -13.25
C GLY A 78 -16.04 -26.19 -12.68
N ALA A 79 -15.76 -27.47 -12.44
CA ALA A 79 -14.46 -27.95 -11.97
C ALA A 79 -13.34 -27.64 -12.97
N THR A 80 -13.58 -27.83 -14.27
CA THR A 80 -12.63 -27.44 -15.33
C THR A 80 -12.35 -25.94 -15.32
N VAL A 81 -13.39 -25.10 -15.26
CA VAL A 81 -13.20 -23.64 -15.23
C VAL A 81 -12.43 -23.20 -13.98
N ILE A 82 -12.79 -23.72 -12.80
CA ILE A 82 -12.09 -23.40 -11.55
C ILE A 82 -10.63 -23.86 -11.62
N ASN A 83 -10.36 -25.07 -12.13
CA ASN A 83 -9.01 -25.58 -12.29
C ASN A 83 -8.13 -24.64 -13.11
N ASP A 84 -8.64 -24.17 -14.24
CA ASP A 84 -7.87 -23.33 -15.16
C ASP A 84 -7.65 -21.92 -14.60
N LEU A 85 -8.69 -21.33 -14.00
CA LEU A 85 -8.54 -20.05 -13.32
C LEU A 85 -7.56 -20.15 -12.15
N ALA A 86 -7.61 -21.23 -11.38
CA ALA A 86 -6.72 -21.46 -10.23
C ALA A 86 -5.24 -21.62 -10.63
N ALA A 87 -4.94 -21.93 -11.89
CA ALA A 87 -3.57 -21.95 -12.40
C ALA A 87 -2.91 -20.56 -12.42
N SER A 88 -3.71 -19.49 -12.45
CA SER A 88 -3.24 -18.12 -12.53
C SER A 88 -3.17 -17.38 -11.19
N ILE A 89 -3.49 -18.04 -10.06
CA ILE A 89 -3.46 -17.40 -8.73
C ILE A 89 -2.00 -17.12 -8.33
N PRO A 90 -1.61 -15.85 -8.10
CA PRO A 90 -0.28 -15.54 -7.58
C PRO A 90 -0.14 -16.04 -6.15
N VAL A 91 0.97 -16.72 -5.84
CA VAL A 91 1.25 -17.24 -4.49
C VAL A 91 1.18 -16.16 -3.41
N ALA A 92 1.71 -14.97 -3.69
CA ALA A 92 1.66 -13.83 -2.78
C ALA A 92 0.23 -13.32 -2.49
N ALA A 93 -0.72 -13.55 -3.42
CA ALA A 93 -2.12 -13.17 -3.25
C ALA A 93 -2.95 -14.24 -2.54
N LEU A 94 -2.41 -15.44 -2.37
CA LEU A 94 -3.12 -16.61 -1.86
C LEU A 94 -3.69 -16.41 -0.43
N PRO A 95 -2.99 -15.77 0.53
CA PRO A 95 -3.56 -15.52 1.87
C PRO A 95 -4.81 -14.62 1.82
N GLY A 96 -4.79 -13.57 0.99
CA GLY A 96 -5.95 -12.70 0.81
C GLY A 96 -7.07 -13.38 0.02
N PHE A 97 -6.73 -14.25 -0.92
CA PHE A 97 -7.69 -15.08 -1.63
C PHE A 97 -8.39 -16.08 -0.70
N GLU A 98 -7.65 -16.75 0.19
CA GLU A 98 -8.21 -17.69 1.17
C GLU A 98 -9.25 -17.01 2.07
N GLY A 99 -8.94 -15.81 2.58
CA GLY A 99 -9.89 -15.01 3.34
C GLY A 99 -11.17 -14.77 2.55
N ARG A 100 -11.05 -14.32 1.29
CA ARG A 100 -12.22 -14.11 0.42
C ARG A 100 -13.02 -15.37 0.14
N VAL A 101 -12.38 -16.51 -0.12
CA VAL A 101 -13.07 -17.80 -0.32
C VAL A 101 -13.90 -18.16 0.92
N ARG A 102 -13.36 -17.93 2.11
CA ARG A 102 -14.04 -18.24 3.36
C ARG A 102 -15.14 -17.26 3.72
N ASP A 103 -14.93 -15.97 3.46
CA ASP A 103 -15.93 -14.93 3.67
C ASP A 103 -17.06 -15.01 2.62
N SER A 104 -16.76 -15.50 1.42
CA SER A 104 -17.74 -15.71 0.35
C SER A 104 -18.78 -16.79 0.65
N THR A 105 -18.70 -17.47 1.80
CA THR A 105 -19.73 -18.42 2.27
C THR A 105 -21.12 -17.81 2.38
N LEU A 106 -21.24 -16.49 2.53
CA LEU A 106 -22.52 -15.77 2.51
C LEU A 106 -23.07 -15.51 1.10
N GLN A 107 -22.21 -15.48 0.07
CA GLN A 107 -22.60 -15.20 -1.33
C GLN A 107 -22.64 -16.48 -2.19
N ALA A 108 -21.81 -17.48 -1.89
CA ALA A 108 -21.77 -18.78 -2.55
C ALA A 108 -22.67 -19.77 -1.79
N TYR A 109 -23.99 -19.67 -2.00
CA TYR A 109 -24.96 -20.65 -1.54
C TYR A 109 -24.44 -22.07 -1.86
N SER A 110 -24.42 -22.95 -0.85
CA SER A 110 -24.04 -24.37 -0.96
C SER A 110 -22.55 -24.73 -0.92
N TRP A 111 -21.60 -23.78 -1.02
CA TRP A 111 -20.17 -24.10 -0.79
C TRP A 111 -19.99 -24.71 0.61
N ASN A 112 -20.54 -24.07 1.64
CA ASN A 112 -20.52 -24.56 3.02
C ASN A 112 -21.36 -25.84 3.27
N LYS A 113 -22.20 -26.26 2.31
CA LYS A 113 -23.04 -27.46 2.40
C LYS A 113 -22.36 -28.70 1.84
N LEU A 114 -21.26 -28.56 1.10
CA LEU A 114 -20.44 -29.68 0.65
C LEU A 114 -19.88 -30.43 1.85
N ARG A 115 -20.34 -31.66 2.05
CA ARG A 115 -19.87 -32.55 3.10
C ARG A 115 -18.71 -33.40 2.61
N MET A 116 -17.90 -33.88 3.54
CA MET A 116 -16.69 -34.65 3.24
C MET A 116 -17.02 -35.90 2.44
N GLU A 117 -18.10 -36.61 2.76
CA GLU A 117 -18.50 -37.85 2.11
C GLU A 117 -18.79 -37.64 0.63
N TRP A 118 -19.42 -36.50 0.28
CA TRP A 118 -19.70 -36.15 -1.10
C TRP A 118 -18.42 -35.78 -1.85
N VAL A 119 -17.54 -34.99 -1.21
CA VAL A 119 -16.29 -34.54 -1.83
C VAL A 119 -15.42 -35.72 -2.23
N VAL A 120 -15.27 -36.74 -1.37
CA VAL A 120 -14.41 -37.90 -1.63
C VAL A 120 -14.99 -38.91 -2.63
N GLN A 121 -16.30 -38.84 -2.92
CA GLN A 121 -16.97 -39.72 -3.89
C GLN A 121 -16.84 -39.24 -5.35
N GLN A 122 -16.33 -38.03 -5.56
CA GLN A 122 -16.20 -37.44 -6.89
C GLN A 122 -14.73 -37.34 -7.28
N GLU A 123 -14.46 -37.36 -8.59
CA GLU A 123 -13.13 -37.07 -9.13
C GLU A 123 -12.99 -35.57 -9.40
N TRP A 124 -11.97 -34.95 -8.82
CA TRP A 124 -11.70 -33.52 -8.98
C TRP A 124 -10.29 -33.27 -9.52
N PRO A 125 -10.10 -32.26 -10.37
CA PRO A 125 -8.76 -31.76 -10.70
C PRO A 125 -7.99 -31.31 -9.45
N LEU A 126 -6.67 -31.45 -9.44
CA LEU A 126 -5.83 -31.12 -8.27
C LEU A 126 -5.99 -29.68 -7.78
N ARG A 127 -6.20 -28.71 -8.67
CA ARG A 127 -6.42 -27.31 -8.27
C ARG A 127 -7.79 -27.09 -7.63
N VAL A 128 -8.78 -27.93 -7.94
CA VAL A 128 -10.06 -27.95 -7.23
C VAL A 128 -9.88 -28.54 -5.83
N TRP A 129 -9.09 -29.61 -5.69
CA TRP A 129 -8.66 -30.11 -4.38
C TRP A 129 -7.95 -29.03 -3.55
N ALA A 130 -7.11 -28.22 -4.18
CA ALA A 130 -6.48 -27.07 -3.52
C ALA A 130 -7.51 -26.05 -2.99
N MET A 131 -8.64 -25.84 -3.69
CA MET A 131 -9.73 -24.98 -3.20
C MET A 131 -10.42 -25.58 -1.96
N PHE A 132 -10.56 -26.90 -1.88
CA PHE A 132 -11.14 -27.56 -0.71
C PHE A 132 -10.29 -27.39 0.56
N THR A 133 -8.98 -27.09 0.46
CA THR A 133 -8.16 -26.70 1.62
C THR A 133 -8.59 -25.37 2.25
N MET A 134 -9.43 -24.59 1.58
CA MET A 134 -9.98 -23.31 2.05
C MET A 134 -11.46 -23.43 2.46
N HIS A 135 -12.00 -24.65 2.52
CA HIS A 135 -13.40 -24.89 2.89
C HIS A 135 -13.65 -24.64 4.40
N PRO A 136 -14.86 -24.22 4.83
CA PRO A 136 -15.17 -23.98 6.25
C PRO A 136 -15.08 -25.23 7.15
N SER A 137 -15.47 -26.39 6.63
CA SER A 137 -15.38 -27.68 7.36
C SER A 137 -13.94 -28.18 7.45
N GLY A 138 -13.48 -28.46 8.68
CA GLY A 138 -12.16 -29.04 8.95
C GLY A 138 -11.98 -30.43 8.32
N TYR A 139 -13.04 -31.25 8.28
CA TYR A 139 -12.99 -32.58 7.66
C TYR A 139 -12.71 -32.52 6.15
N VAL A 140 -13.33 -31.57 5.45
CA VAL A 140 -13.09 -31.36 4.01
C VAL A 140 -11.67 -30.87 3.78
N ARG A 141 -11.18 -29.93 4.60
CA ARG A 141 -9.79 -29.45 4.51
C ARG A 141 -8.79 -30.58 4.74
N GLU A 142 -9.01 -31.40 5.76
CA GLU A 142 -8.14 -32.53 6.07
C GLU A 142 -8.09 -33.54 4.92
N ALA A 143 -9.25 -33.95 4.39
CA ALA A 143 -9.33 -34.87 3.25
C ALA A 143 -8.61 -34.31 2.02
N ALA A 144 -8.81 -33.02 1.73
CA ALA A 144 -8.14 -32.35 0.62
C ALA A 144 -6.62 -32.31 0.79
N LEU A 145 -6.11 -32.01 1.99
CA LEU A 145 -4.67 -32.01 2.26
C LEU A 145 -4.07 -33.41 2.05
N ARG A 146 -4.75 -34.46 2.54
CA ARG A 146 -4.29 -35.85 2.36
C ARG A 146 -4.25 -36.25 0.88
N HIS A 147 -5.28 -35.91 0.11
CA HIS A 147 -5.32 -36.19 -1.32
C HIS A 147 -4.23 -35.45 -2.10
N LEU A 148 -4.03 -34.16 -1.81
CA LEU A 148 -2.96 -33.38 -2.43
C LEU A 148 -1.57 -33.94 -2.06
N ALA A 149 -1.40 -34.49 -0.85
CA ALA A 149 -0.14 -35.09 -0.44
C ALA A 149 0.18 -36.40 -1.17
N SER A 150 -0.83 -37.11 -1.69
CA SER A 150 -0.60 -38.34 -2.47
C SER A 150 -0.43 -38.08 -3.96
N GLU A 151 -1.22 -37.18 -4.55
CA GLU A 151 -1.31 -37.01 -6.01
C GLU A 151 -0.58 -35.76 -6.56
N GLY A 152 -0.29 -34.78 -5.71
CA GLY A 152 0.16 -33.45 -6.17
C GLY A 152 1.68 -33.29 -6.24
N ASP A 153 2.14 -32.48 -7.20
CA ASP A 153 3.53 -32.04 -7.26
C ASP A 153 3.82 -30.93 -6.23
N ALA A 154 5.09 -30.82 -5.82
CA ALA A 154 5.52 -29.89 -4.77
C ALA A 154 5.20 -28.42 -5.08
N THR A 155 5.28 -28.00 -6.34
CA THR A 155 5.05 -26.60 -6.75
C THR A 155 3.58 -26.23 -6.56
N LEU A 156 2.67 -27.15 -6.89
CA LEU A 156 1.25 -26.93 -6.70
C LEU A 156 0.85 -26.95 -5.22
N VAL A 157 1.28 -27.95 -4.46
CA VAL A 157 0.69 -28.26 -3.15
C VAL A 157 1.27 -27.44 -2.00
N LEU A 158 2.56 -27.09 -2.08
CA LEU A 158 3.28 -26.44 -0.98
C LEU A 158 2.62 -25.13 -0.51
N PRO A 159 2.17 -24.20 -1.38
CA PRO A 159 1.46 -23.00 -0.94
C PRO A 159 0.25 -23.30 -0.04
N TYR A 160 -0.53 -24.32 -0.40
CA TYR A 160 -1.76 -24.69 0.31
C TYR A 160 -1.46 -25.42 1.62
N PHE A 161 -0.41 -26.23 1.67
CA PHE A 161 0.05 -26.82 2.92
C PHE A 161 0.52 -25.74 3.89
N LEU A 162 1.30 -24.76 3.42
CA LEU A 162 1.77 -23.63 4.23
C LEU A 162 0.61 -22.79 4.79
N LEU A 163 -0.44 -22.55 4.01
CA LEU A 163 -1.65 -21.90 4.53
C LEU A 163 -2.26 -22.64 5.72
N ARG A 164 -2.12 -23.97 5.77
CA ARG A 164 -2.78 -24.85 6.76
C ARG A 164 -1.89 -25.29 7.92
N VAL A 165 -0.59 -25.00 7.87
CA VAL A 165 0.29 -25.14 9.04
C VAL A 165 -0.16 -24.24 10.21
N ASN A 166 -0.95 -23.19 9.95
CA ASN A 166 -1.55 -22.34 10.99
C ASN A 166 -3.09 -22.47 11.07
N ASP A 167 -3.66 -23.62 10.69
CA ASP A 167 -5.10 -23.89 10.82
C ASP A 167 -5.53 -23.94 12.30
N TRP A 168 -6.77 -23.54 12.58
CA TRP A 168 -7.32 -23.56 13.94
C TRP A 168 -7.71 -24.98 14.38
N VAL A 169 -7.95 -25.89 13.43
CA VAL A 169 -8.19 -27.31 13.71
C VAL A 169 -6.85 -28.04 13.77
N GLU A 170 -6.57 -28.67 14.91
CA GLU A 170 -5.29 -29.35 15.15
C GLU A 170 -5.02 -30.49 14.18
N GLN A 171 -6.03 -31.30 13.86
CA GLN A 171 -5.92 -32.44 12.93
C GLN A 171 -5.51 -31.97 11.53
N VAL A 172 -6.12 -30.88 11.05
CA VAL A 172 -5.77 -30.24 9.77
C VAL A 172 -4.34 -29.73 9.79
N ARG A 173 -3.95 -29.06 10.88
CA ARG A 173 -2.59 -28.54 11.07
C ARG A 173 -1.55 -29.65 11.10
N ALA A 174 -1.83 -30.77 11.76
CA ALA A 174 -0.95 -31.92 11.85
C ALA A 174 -0.68 -32.54 10.47
N VAL A 175 -1.72 -32.75 9.67
CA VAL A 175 -1.59 -33.25 8.27
C VAL A 175 -0.78 -32.27 7.42
N ALA A 176 -1.09 -30.97 7.48
CA ALA A 176 -0.34 -29.95 6.74
C ALA A 176 1.14 -29.92 7.14
N THR A 177 1.43 -29.99 8.44
CA THR A 177 2.81 -29.98 8.96
C THR A 177 3.59 -31.21 8.51
N ALA A 178 2.98 -32.40 8.57
CA ALA A 178 3.59 -33.63 8.07
C ALA A 178 3.91 -33.53 6.58
N ALA A 179 2.96 -33.03 5.78
CA ALA A 179 3.12 -32.87 4.34
C ALA A 179 4.19 -31.81 3.97
N VAL A 180 4.31 -30.70 4.72
CA VAL A 180 5.41 -29.75 4.52
C VAL A 180 6.76 -30.41 4.81
N LYS A 181 6.85 -31.23 5.86
CA LYS A 181 8.10 -31.90 6.24
C LYS A 181 8.60 -32.88 5.18
N THR A 182 7.72 -33.57 4.46
CA THR A 182 8.12 -34.47 3.36
C THR A 182 8.69 -33.72 2.16
N LEU A 183 8.40 -32.41 2.02
CA LEU A 183 8.87 -31.55 0.95
C LEU A 183 10.18 -30.81 1.29
N LEU A 184 10.79 -31.05 2.46
CA LEU A 184 12.09 -30.48 2.87
C LEU A 184 13.29 -31.26 2.32
N GLY A 185 13.27 -31.56 1.02
CA GLY A 185 14.33 -32.29 0.32
C GLY A 185 14.96 -31.47 -0.81
N PRO A 186 16.23 -31.74 -1.17
CA PRO A 186 16.95 -30.97 -2.19
C PRO A 186 16.29 -31.04 -3.57
N LYS A 187 15.58 -32.14 -3.88
CA LYS A 187 14.81 -32.28 -5.11
C LYS A 187 13.65 -31.29 -5.24
N GLN A 188 13.17 -30.77 -4.12
CA GLN A 188 11.99 -29.90 -4.06
C GLN A 188 12.34 -28.42 -3.80
N THR A 189 13.63 -28.07 -3.67
CA THR A 189 14.09 -26.70 -3.36
C THR A 189 13.48 -25.66 -4.31
N ALA A 190 13.37 -25.96 -5.61
CA ALA A 190 12.78 -25.04 -6.58
C ALA A 190 11.33 -24.64 -6.25
N ALA A 191 10.53 -25.58 -5.72
CA ALA A 191 9.15 -25.32 -5.31
C ALA A 191 9.04 -24.37 -4.10
N TRP A 192 10.09 -24.27 -3.28
CA TRP A 192 10.11 -23.39 -2.10
C TRP A 192 10.28 -21.92 -2.46
N VAL A 193 10.99 -21.58 -3.54
CA VAL A 193 11.32 -20.19 -3.87
C VAL A 193 10.08 -19.27 -3.95
N PRO A 194 9.00 -19.63 -4.66
CA PRO A 194 7.82 -18.75 -4.77
C PRO A 194 7.05 -18.58 -3.45
N VAL A 195 7.21 -19.50 -2.50
CA VAL A 195 6.46 -19.51 -1.24
C VAL A 195 7.23 -18.92 -0.05
N LEU A 196 8.50 -18.51 -0.23
CA LEU A 196 9.30 -17.93 0.86
C LEU A 196 8.62 -16.71 1.50
N GLY A 197 7.90 -15.92 0.71
CA GLY A 197 7.09 -14.81 1.22
C GLY A 197 5.94 -15.25 2.15
N LEU A 198 5.39 -16.45 1.97
CA LEU A 198 4.37 -17.02 2.86
C LEU A 198 4.99 -17.49 4.19
N VAL A 199 6.20 -18.05 4.14
CA VAL A 199 6.94 -18.46 5.36
C VAL A 199 7.15 -17.26 6.29
N ASP A 200 7.58 -16.11 5.74
CA ASP A 200 7.76 -14.88 6.52
C ASP A 200 6.45 -14.37 7.15
N GLN A 201 5.32 -14.51 6.45
CA GLN A 201 4.02 -14.11 7.00
C GLN A 201 3.55 -15.02 8.14
N LEU A 202 3.89 -16.32 8.09
CA LEU A 202 3.53 -17.27 9.15
C LEU A 202 4.25 -16.97 10.47
N ARG A 203 5.46 -16.39 10.43
CA ARG A 203 6.17 -15.92 11.65
C ARG A 203 5.39 -14.89 12.46
N LEU A 204 4.47 -14.15 11.82
CA LEU A 204 3.64 -13.14 12.48
C LEU A 204 2.35 -13.71 13.08
N ARG A 205 2.13 -15.03 12.99
CA ARG A 205 0.92 -15.69 13.49
C ARG A 205 1.21 -16.41 14.81
N SER A 206 0.24 -16.39 15.72
CA SER A 206 0.41 -16.86 17.10
C SER A 206 -0.35 -18.14 17.45
N ARG A 207 -1.04 -18.80 16.49
CA ARG A 207 -1.86 -19.99 16.80
C ARG A 207 -1.04 -21.27 17.03
N ALA A 208 0.21 -21.29 16.58
CA ALA A 208 1.18 -22.35 16.84
C ALA A 208 2.60 -21.77 16.69
N ASP A 209 3.59 -22.48 17.19
CA ASP A 209 5.00 -22.12 16.99
C ASP A 209 5.47 -22.56 15.59
N HIS A 210 5.88 -21.58 14.79
CA HIS A 210 6.33 -21.76 13.41
C HIS A 210 7.82 -21.47 13.22
N ALA A 211 8.59 -21.32 14.32
CA ALA A 211 10.04 -21.08 14.23
C ALA A 211 10.74 -22.17 13.42
N TRP A 212 10.38 -23.43 13.67
CA TRP A 212 10.91 -24.62 12.98
C TRP A 212 10.83 -24.50 11.45
N LEU A 213 9.76 -23.89 10.92
CA LEU A 213 9.51 -23.83 9.48
C LEU A 213 10.52 -22.92 8.81
N THR A 214 10.86 -21.81 9.45
CA THR A 214 11.84 -20.91 8.86
C THR A 214 13.25 -21.46 8.98
N ASP A 215 13.57 -22.10 10.10
CA ASP A 215 14.87 -22.74 10.26
C ASP A 215 15.03 -23.85 9.21
N ALA A 216 14.00 -24.68 9.02
CA ALA A 216 14.00 -25.73 8.00
C ALA A 216 14.12 -25.20 6.56
N ALA A 217 13.35 -24.15 6.21
CA ALA A 217 13.44 -23.53 4.88
C ALA A 217 14.81 -22.88 4.66
N THR A 218 15.39 -22.25 5.69
CA THR A 218 16.74 -21.67 5.65
C THR A 218 17.78 -22.78 5.46
N SER A 219 17.74 -23.84 6.26
CA SER A 219 18.63 -24.99 6.14
C SER A 219 18.50 -25.74 4.81
N LEU A 220 17.37 -25.66 4.11
CA LEU A 220 17.20 -26.19 2.77
C LEU A 220 17.88 -25.30 1.73
N LEU A 221 17.57 -24.00 1.73
CA LEU A 221 18.03 -23.02 0.74
C LEU A 221 19.51 -22.68 0.86
N LEU A 222 20.10 -22.79 2.05
CA LEU A 222 21.52 -22.48 2.26
C LEU A 222 22.47 -23.66 1.96
N ARG A 223 21.95 -24.80 1.50
CA ARG A 223 22.81 -25.92 1.07
C ARG A 223 23.58 -25.54 -0.21
N PRO A 224 24.83 -25.99 -0.38
CA PRO A 224 25.61 -25.70 -1.59
C PRO A 224 24.88 -26.09 -2.88
N GLU A 225 24.15 -27.21 -2.88
CA GLU A 225 23.42 -27.72 -4.05
C GLU A 225 22.20 -26.87 -4.41
N SER A 226 21.68 -26.07 -3.46
CA SER A 226 20.53 -25.17 -3.63
C SER A 226 20.92 -23.74 -4.03
N ARG A 227 22.19 -23.53 -4.40
CA ARG A 227 22.71 -22.20 -4.78
C ARG A 227 21.95 -21.56 -5.95
N PRO A 228 21.55 -22.28 -7.02
CA PRO A 228 20.76 -21.69 -8.10
C PRO A 228 19.42 -21.12 -7.61
N GLU A 229 18.71 -21.85 -6.75
CA GLU A 229 17.42 -21.43 -6.18
C GLU A 229 17.59 -20.25 -5.23
N LEU A 230 18.65 -20.25 -4.40
CA LEU A 230 18.97 -19.13 -3.52
C LEU A 230 19.28 -17.85 -4.32
N MET A 231 20.04 -17.97 -5.42
CA MET A 231 20.31 -16.86 -6.33
C MET A 231 19.03 -16.36 -7.01
N SER A 232 18.16 -17.27 -7.44
CA SER A 232 16.85 -16.92 -8.00
C SER A 232 15.99 -16.18 -6.98
N ALA A 233 15.97 -16.64 -5.73
CA ALA A 233 15.20 -16.02 -4.65
C ALA A 233 15.72 -14.61 -4.33
N ALA A 234 17.05 -14.43 -4.25
CA ALA A 234 17.68 -13.14 -4.00
C ALA A 234 17.44 -12.12 -5.12
N ARG A 235 17.26 -12.58 -6.37
CA ARG A 235 16.94 -11.75 -7.56
C ARG A 235 15.46 -11.59 -7.83
N SER A 236 14.59 -12.18 -7.01
CA SER A 236 13.14 -12.18 -7.24
C SER A 236 12.56 -10.77 -7.26
N GLU A 237 11.62 -10.52 -8.18
CA GLU A 237 10.81 -9.30 -8.17
C GLU A 237 9.75 -9.31 -7.06
N ASP A 238 9.43 -10.49 -6.52
CA ASP A 238 8.63 -10.60 -5.30
C ASP A 238 9.46 -10.14 -4.10
N ARG A 239 9.09 -8.97 -3.59
CA ARG A 239 9.74 -8.30 -2.46
C ARG A 239 9.82 -9.16 -1.21
N LEU A 240 8.81 -10.00 -0.94
CA LEU A 240 8.83 -10.85 0.24
C LEU A 240 9.84 -11.99 0.08
N VAL A 241 9.92 -12.58 -1.12
CA VAL A 241 10.91 -13.61 -1.46
C VAL A 241 12.32 -13.04 -1.37
N ALA A 242 12.58 -11.89 -2.00
CA ALA A 242 13.90 -11.26 -1.99
C ALA A 242 14.36 -10.86 -0.58
N ARG A 243 13.45 -10.32 0.24
CA ARG A 243 13.74 -9.98 1.65
C ARG A 243 14.04 -11.22 2.48
N TRP A 244 13.25 -12.28 2.33
CA TRP A 244 13.49 -13.55 3.03
C TRP A 244 14.85 -14.13 2.63
N ALA A 245 15.13 -14.20 1.33
CA ALA A 245 16.38 -14.76 0.80
C ALA A 245 17.59 -13.98 1.30
N PHE A 246 17.56 -12.65 1.23
CA PHE A 246 18.66 -11.83 1.74
C PHE A 246 18.90 -12.08 3.24
N ARG A 247 17.83 -12.11 4.05
CA ARG A 247 17.94 -12.41 5.49
C ARG A 247 18.60 -13.76 5.74
N ALA A 248 18.22 -14.80 5.00
CA ALA A 248 18.83 -16.12 5.09
C ALA A 248 20.32 -16.09 4.72
N THR A 249 20.70 -15.36 3.67
CA THR A 249 22.12 -15.28 3.24
C THR A 249 23.03 -14.62 4.28
N MET A 250 22.49 -13.83 5.21
CA MET A 250 23.28 -13.21 6.27
C MET A 250 23.78 -14.20 7.33
N THR A 251 23.25 -15.43 7.35
CA THR A 251 23.75 -16.51 8.22
C THR A 251 24.81 -17.39 7.55
N LEU A 252 25.17 -17.11 6.28
CA LEU A 252 26.25 -17.80 5.59
C LEU A 252 27.62 -17.37 6.12
N PRO A 253 28.67 -18.20 5.94
CA PRO A 253 30.05 -17.80 6.16
C PRO A 253 30.43 -16.56 5.36
N ASP A 254 31.38 -15.78 5.87
CA ASP A 254 31.81 -14.49 5.33
C ASP A 254 32.11 -14.51 3.82
N ALA A 255 32.82 -15.53 3.32
CA ALA A 255 33.17 -15.66 1.90
C ALA A 255 31.93 -15.71 0.99
N ASP A 256 30.88 -16.42 1.40
CA ASP A 256 29.63 -16.53 0.65
C ASP A 256 28.73 -15.31 0.82
N ARG A 257 28.71 -14.74 2.04
CA ARG A 257 27.87 -13.59 2.39
C ARG A 257 28.20 -12.36 1.56
N ALA A 258 29.47 -12.11 1.26
CA ALA A 258 29.94 -10.92 0.53
C ALA A 258 29.27 -10.74 -0.85
N MET A 259 29.12 -11.84 -1.59
CA MET A 259 28.49 -11.84 -2.90
C MET A 259 27.01 -11.41 -2.81
N PHE A 260 26.29 -11.91 -1.80
CA PHE A 260 24.87 -11.56 -1.60
C PHE A 260 24.67 -10.13 -1.08
N VAL A 261 25.60 -9.59 -0.29
CA VAL A 261 25.59 -8.17 0.09
C VAL A 261 25.69 -7.27 -1.14
N SER A 262 26.62 -7.57 -2.05
CA SER A 262 26.78 -6.81 -3.30
C SER A 262 25.51 -6.89 -4.16
N LEU A 263 24.98 -8.09 -4.36
CA LEU A 263 23.73 -8.30 -5.10
C LEU A 263 22.54 -7.56 -4.48
N ALA A 264 22.45 -7.55 -3.15
CA ALA A 264 21.35 -6.92 -2.44
C ALA A 264 21.39 -5.39 -2.49
N LEU A 265 22.57 -4.78 -2.57
CA LEU A 265 22.71 -3.33 -2.79
C LEU A 265 22.24 -2.90 -4.19
N GLU A 266 22.17 -3.82 -5.15
CA GLU A 266 21.62 -3.54 -6.50
C GLU A 266 20.11 -3.82 -6.59
N SER A 267 19.48 -4.30 -5.51
CA SER A 267 18.07 -4.70 -5.50
C SER A 267 17.12 -3.54 -5.84
N GLY A 268 16.06 -3.85 -6.61
CA GLY A 268 14.93 -2.96 -6.84
C GLY A 268 14.16 -2.60 -5.56
N ASP A 269 14.22 -3.42 -4.50
CA ASP A 269 13.54 -3.20 -3.23
C ASP A 269 14.40 -2.32 -2.28
N PRO A 270 13.96 -1.11 -1.90
CA PRO A 270 14.70 -0.25 -0.97
C PRO A 270 14.94 -0.86 0.41
N VAL A 271 14.09 -1.81 0.85
CA VAL A 271 14.26 -2.48 2.15
C VAL A 271 15.39 -3.49 2.10
N VAL A 272 15.55 -4.22 0.99
CA VAL A 272 16.68 -5.14 0.79
C VAL A 272 17.99 -4.36 0.77
N ARG A 273 18.05 -3.27 0.00
CA ARG A 273 19.23 -2.38 -0.02
C ARG A 273 19.57 -1.82 1.35
N LEU A 274 18.57 -1.41 2.15
CA LEU A 274 18.80 -0.93 3.52
C LEU A 274 19.38 -2.01 4.44
N HIS A 275 18.87 -3.25 4.36
CA HIS A 275 19.44 -4.34 5.17
C HIS A 275 20.88 -4.66 4.74
N ALA A 276 21.18 -4.64 3.44
CA ALA A 276 22.53 -4.81 2.94
C ALA A 276 23.46 -3.67 3.40
N ALA A 277 23.00 -2.43 3.33
CA ALA A 277 23.73 -1.26 3.83
C ALA A 277 24.07 -1.36 5.32
N LYS A 278 23.12 -1.82 6.14
CA LYS A 278 23.36 -2.10 7.56
C LYS A 278 24.39 -3.22 7.77
N ALA A 279 24.35 -4.27 6.94
CA ALA A 279 25.33 -5.35 6.99
C ALA A 279 26.74 -4.83 6.65
N VAL A 280 26.90 -4.03 5.58
CA VAL A 280 28.18 -3.39 5.22
C VAL A 280 28.71 -2.51 6.35
N ARG A 281 27.85 -1.71 6.99
CA ARG A 281 28.26 -0.87 8.12
C ARG A 281 28.77 -1.71 9.30
N ALA A 282 28.02 -2.74 9.68
CA ALA A 282 28.29 -3.56 10.86
C ALA A 282 29.43 -4.57 10.67
N TRP A 283 29.75 -4.94 9.43
CA TRP A 283 30.78 -5.92 9.12
C TRP A 283 32.11 -5.26 8.81
N ALA A 284 33.00 -5.16 9.80
CA ALA A 284 34.31 -4.51 9.66
C ALA A 284 35.17 -5.13 8.54
N GLY A 285 35.20 -6.46 8.45
CA GLY A 285 35.92 -7.22 7.41
C GLY A 285 35.16 -7.43 6.11
N CYS A 286 34.16 -6.60 5.80
CA CYS A 286 33.38 -6.73 4.57
C CYS A 286 34.27 -6.57 3.32
N PRO A 287 34.30 -7.55 2.39
CA PRO A 287 35.03 -7.39 1.15
C PRO A 287 34.52 -6.19 0.34
N ASP A 288 35.42 -5.44 -0.31
CA ASP A 288 35.12 -4.21 -1.07
C ASP A 288 34.38 -3.12 -0.27
N ARG A 289 34.47 -3.10 1.07
CA ARG A 289 33.67 -2.20 1.93
C ARG A 289 33.70 -0.74 1.48
N GLU A 290 34.87 -0.20 1.17
CA GLU A 290 35.01 1.20 0.72
C GLU A 290 34.22 1.49 -0.55
N ARG A 291 34.32 0.61 -1.56
CA ARG A 291 33.57 0.72 -2.82
C ARG A 291 32.06 0.61 -2.57
N LEU A 292 31.63 -0.30 -1.70
CA LEU A 292 30.21 -0.47 -1.35
C LEU A 292 29.67 0.78 -0.62
N LEU A 293 30.42 1.32 0.34
CA LEU A 293 30.07 2.55 1.04
C LEU A 293 29.99 3.75 0.08
N ALA A 294 30.94 3.88 -0.84
CA ALA A 294 30.93 4.92 -1.87
C ALA A 294 29.64 4.83 -2.72
N ASN A 295 29.25 3.64 -3.17
CA ASN A 295 28.00 3.44 -3.90
C ASN A 295 26.76 3.81 -3.08
N MET A 296 26.75 3.45 -1.79
CA MET A 296 25.65 3.76 -0.87
C MET A 296 25.42 5.26 -0.71
N THR A 297 26.45 6.11 -0.83
CA THR A 297 26.31 7.58 -0.72
C THR A 297 25.41 8.19 -1.79
N SER A 298 25.21 7.50 -2.92
CA SER A 298 24.39 7.98 -4.04
C SER A 298 23.04 7.28 -4.16
N ASP A 299 22.68 6.40 -3.21
CA ASP A 299 21.42 5.64 -3.28
C ASP A 299 20.19 6.57 -3.32
N ARG A 300 19.21 6.18 -4.15
CA ARG A 300 17.92 6.86 -4.25
C ARG A 300 17.14 6.89 -2.93
N PHE A 301 17.30 5.88 -2.09
CA PHE A 301 16.66 5.72 -0.80
C PHE A 301 17.55 6.27 0.32
N MET A 302 17.11 7.37 0.94
CA MET A 302 17.90 8.08 1.95
C MET A 302 18.44 7.20 3.09
N PRO A 303 17.67 6.26 3.67
CA PRO A 303 18.19 5.41 4.73
C PRO A 303 19.48 4.66 4.36
N VAL A 304 19.67 4.26 3.10
CA VAL A 304 20.92 3.65 2.63
C VAL A 304 22.08 4.64 2.66
N ARG A 305 21.88 5.86 2.13
CA ARG A 305 22.89 6.94 2.21
C ARG A 305 23.27 7.24 3.66
N ARG A 306 22.30 7.15 4.58
CA ARG A 306 22.52 7.39 6.01
C ARG A 306 23.38 6.31 6.65
N GLU A 307 23.25 5.05 6.26
CA GLU A 307 24.15 4.01 6.75
C GLU A 307 25.60 4.26 6.31
N ALA A 308 25.82 4.81 5.10
CA ALA A 308 27.15 5.23 4.65
C ALA A 308 27.70 6.41 5.46
N LEU A 309 26.85 7.42 5.73
CA LEU A 309 27.20 8.53 6.63
C LEU A 309 27.62 8.03 8.01
N TYR A 310 26.85 7.07 8.58
CA TYR A 310 27.16 6.49 9.88
C TYR A 310 28.44 5.66 9.87
N ALA A 311 28.75 4.95 8.78
CA ALA A 311 30.04 4.27 8.66
C ALA A 311 31.23 5.24 8.68
N ALA A 312 31.08 6.43 8.10
CA ALA A 312 32.12 7.47 8.09
C ALA A 312 32.32 8.17 9.44
N LEU A 313 31.39 8.00 10.39
CA LEU A 313 31.57 8.50 11.76
C LEU A 313 32.67 7.75 12.51
N ASP A 314 32.95 6.50 12.13
CA ASP A 314 34.00 5.69 12.75
C ASP A 314 35.37 5.87 12.05
N ASP A 315 35.46 6.74 11.03
CA ASP A 315 36.67 7.00 10.23
C ASP A 315 37.52 8.16 10.84
N THR A 316 38.61 8.50 10.17
CA THR A 316 39.50 9.63 10.50
C THR A 316 38.72 10.94 10.65
N PRO A 317 39.10 11.83 11.59
CA PRO A 317 38.44 13.11 11.79
C PRO A 317 38.29 13.93 10.50
N GLU A 318 39.30 13.90 9.64
CA GLU A 318 39.33 14.60 8.35
C GLU A 318 38.26 14.05 7.39
N HIS A 319 38.22 12.73 7.21
CA HIS A 319 37.23 12.09 6.35
C HIS A 319 35.81 12.27 6.89
N ARG A 320 35.62 12.03 8.20
CA ARG A 320 34.37 12.26 8.92
C ARG A 320 33.84 13.67 8.68
N ARG A 321 34.69 14.68 8.87
CA ARG A 321 34.32 16.09 8.67
C ARG A 321 33.92 16.38 7.23
N ALA A 322 34.67 15.87 6.26
CA ALA A 322 34.36 16.06 4.83
C ALA A 322 33.00 15.44 4.46
N VAL A 323 32.70 14.22 4.93
CA VAL A 323 31.42 13.54 4.67
C VAL A 323 30.27 14.27 5.36
N LEU A 324 30.45 14.73 6.60
CA LEU A 324 29.44 15.50 7.32
C LEU A 324 29.13 16.84 6.62
N GLN A 325 30.16 17.57 6.16
CA GLN A 325 29.98 18.80 5.40
C GLN A 325 29.23 18.56 4.08
N ALA A 326 29.55 17.48 3.35
CA ALA A 326 28.81 17.11 2.16
C ALA A 326 27.33 16.78 2.46
N ALA A 327 27.07 16.09 3.58
CA ALA A 327 25.72 15.70 4.01
C ALA A 327 24.85 16.88 4.45
N LEU A 328 25.42 18.04 4.83
CA LEU A 328 24.67 19.28 5.04
C LEU A 328 23.89 19.71 3.80
N LEU A 329 24.36 19.36 2.59
CA LEU A 329 23.74 19.68 1.31
C LEU A 329 22.99 18.50 0.69
N ASP A 330 22.69 17.44 1.46
CA ASP A 330 21.84 16.34 0.98
C ASP A 330 20.40 16.83 0.73
N ARG A 331 19.75 16.25 -0.29
CA ARG A 331 18.36 16.56 -0.66
C ARG A 331 17.34 16.28 0.46
N HIS A 332 17.65 15.38 1.38
CA HIS A 332 16.72 14.91 2.41
C HIS A 332 17.04 15.50 3.79
N ALA A 333 16.03 16.04 4.47
CA ALA A 333 16.17 16.73 5.76
C ALA A 333 16.87 15.88 6.85
N SER A 334 16.56 14.58 6.95
CA SER A 334 17.21 13.71 7.95
C SER A 334 18.73 13.57 7.79
N MET A 335 19.26 13.63 6.56
CA MET A 335 20.71 13.60 6.33
C MET A 335 21.35 14.91 6.79
N ARG A 336 20.74 16.05 6.43
CA ARG A 336 21.17 17.37 6.89
C ARG A 336 21.11 17.49 8.41
N HIS A 337 20.05 16.98 9.02
CA HIS A 337 19.89 16.94 10.47
C HIS A 337 20.99 16.12 11.15
N ALA A 338 21.26 14.90 10.66
CA ALA A 338 22.36 14.08 11.19
C ALA A 338 23.71 14.81 11.04
N ALA A 339 23.98 15.40 9.88
CA ALA A 339 25.19 16.19 9.66
C ALA A 339 25.34 17.33 10.68
N ARG A 340 24.28 18.13 10.89
CA ARG A 340 24.29 19.20 11.90
C ARG A 340 24.48 18.69 13.31
N PHE A 341 23.86 17.55 13.65
CA PHE A 341 23.97 16.96 14.98
C PHE A 341 25.42 16.55 15.28
N TYR A 342 26.04 15.77 14.39
CA TYR A 342 27.42 15.28 14.61
C TYR A 342 28.49 16.36 14.43
N LEU A 343 28.26 17.40 13.60
CA LEU A 343 29.16 18.56 13.53
C LEU A 343 29.12 19.45 14.78
N ARG A 344 28.05 19.37 15.58
CA ARG A 344 27.93 20.07 16.87
C ARG A 344 28.52 19.27 18.03
N ASP A 345 28.79 17.99 17.83
CA ASP A 345 29.31 17.13 18.88
C ASP A 345 30.71 17.60 19.31
N ARG A 346 30.90 17.74 20.62
CA ARG A 346 31.91 18.60 21.24
C ARG A 346 33.24 17.90 21.52
N SER A 347 33.39 16.64 21.14
CA SER A 347 34.59 15.84 21.46
C SER A 347 35.86 16.25 20.71
N GLU A 348 35.78 17.16 19.72
CA GLU A 348 36.91 17.60 18.89
C GLU A 348 37.12 19.12 18.93
N GLN A 349 36.89 19.77 20.07
CA GLN A 349 37.19 21.20 20.25
C GLN A 349 38.70 21.47 20.43
N ALA A 350 39.43 21.49 19.32
CA ALA A 350 40.70 22.21 19.20
C ALA A 350 40.63 23.36 18.18
N SER A 351 39.58 23.43 17.35
CA SER A 351 39.31 24.53 16.43
C SER A 351 37.80 24.75 16.32
N GLY A 352 37.38 26.01 16.34
CA GLY A 352 35.99 26.43 16.59
C GLY A 352 34.92 25.65 15.83
N THR A 353 33.79 25.41 16.51
CA THR A 353 32.59 24.81 15.90
C THR A 353 32.21 25.65 14.68
N PRO A 354 32.16 25.08 13.46
CA PRO A 354 31.77 25.85 12.29
C PRO A 354 30.34 26.36 12.48
N ASP A 355 30.10 27.65 12.23
CA ASP A 355 28.74 28.17 12.20
C ASP A 355 28.02 27.53 11.00
N ILE A 356 27.17 26.54 11.30
CA ILE A 356 26.46 25.78 10.28
C ILE A 356 25.45 26.68 9.53
N ARG A 357 24.90 27.70 10.19
CA ARG A 357 24.05 28.69 9.52
C ARG A 357 24.89 29.48 8.51
N GLU A 358 26.08 29.96 8.92
CA GLU A 358 27.00 30.68 8.05
C GLU A 358 27.45 29.82 6.85
N PHE A 359 27.74 28.53 7.05
CA PHE A 359 28.02 27.59 5.95
C PHE A 359 26.90 27.60 4.89
N TYR A 360 25.64 27.53 5.30
CA TYR A 360 24.54 27.57 4.33
C TYR A 360 24.41 28.93 3.65
N LEU A 361 24.60 30.03 4.37
CA LEU A 361 24.58 31.38 3.81
C LEU A 361 25.71 31.59 2.79
N ASP A 362 26.91 31.08 3.07
CA ASP A 362 28.04 31.08 2.14
C ASP A 362 27.71 30.28 0.85
N VAL A 363 27.12 29.09 0.99
CA VAL A 363 26.67 28.30 -0.18
C VAL A 363 25.59 29.04 -0.99
N LEU A 364 24.74 29.86 -0.36
CA LEU A 364 23.77 30.68 -1.09
C LEU A 364 24.41 31.87 -1.81
N ALA A 365 25.49 32.43 -1.28
CA ALA A 365 26.20 33.56 -1.87
C ALA A 365 27.16 33.14 -2.99
N HIS A 366 27.91 32.05 -2.78
CA HIS A 366 29.05 31.67 -3.61
C HIS A 366 28.96 30.25 -4.19
N GLY A 367 28.00 29.46 -3.73
CA GLY A 367 27.89 28.04 -4.09
C GLY A 367 27.20 27.78 -5.43
N GLU A 368 27.36 26.53 -5.89
CA GLU A 368 26.77 26.03 -7.12
C GLU A 368 25.24 26.15 -7.12
N PRO A 369 24.61 26.57 -8.24
CA PRO A 369 23.16 26.69 -8.34
C PRO A 369 22.41 25.41 -7.95
N SER A 370 22.99 24.23 -8.23
CA SER A 370 22.38 22.92 -7.93
C SER A 370 22.21 22.66 -6.43
N LYS A 371 23.00 23.32 -5.57
CA LYS A 371 22.97 23.15 -4.11
C LYS A 371 22.05 24.14 -3.40
N ARG A 372 21.56 25.18 -4.09
CA ARG A 372 20.73 26.24 -3.49
C ARG A 372 19.50 25.71 -2.76
N ALA A 373 18.73 24.80 -3.35
CA ALA A 373 17.54 24.27 -2.68
C ALA A 373 17.85 23.56 -1.35
N ALA A 374 18.98 22.84 -1.30
CA ALA A 374 19.44 22.19 -0.07
C ALA A 374 19.93 23.22 0.96
N ALA A 375 20.68 24.24 0.52
CA ALA A 375 21.15 25.32 1.39
C ALA A 375 20.00 26.16 1.96
N ILE A 376 19.02 26.56 1.13
CA ILE A 376 17.79 27.24 1.59
C ILE A 376 17.07 26.40 2.65
N SER A 377 16.90 25.10 2.38
CA SER A 377 16.28 24.20 3.35
C SER A 377 17.10 24.09 4.63
N GLY A 378 18.44 24.10 4.53
CA GLY A 378 19.36 24.12 5.65
C GLY A 378 19.19 25.37 6.52
N VAL A 379 19.17 26.56 5.92
CA VAL A 379 18.86 27.82 6.64
C VAL A 379 17.47 27.74 7.27
N GLY A 380 16.45 27.23 6.57
CA GLY A 380 15.12 27.05 7.14
C GLY A 380 15.05 26.08 8.33
N GLU A 381 16.07 25.24 8.53
CA GLU A 381 16.14 24.26 9.61
C GLU A 381 17.00 24.71 10.81
N CYS A 382 17.89 25.70 10.64
CA CYS A 382 18.80 26.15 11.71
C CYS A 382 19.02 27.68 11.76
N GLY A 383 18.38 28.44 10.89
CA GLY A 383 18.42 29.89 10.83
C GLY A 383 17.52 30.54 11.88
N THR A 384 17.34 31.85 11.72
CA THR A 384 16.55 32.71 12.59
C THR A 384 15.48 33.44 11.78
N GLN A 385 14.53 34.09 12.46
CA GLN A 385 13.50 34.90 11.79
C GLN A 385 14.10 35.97 10.86
N ALA A 386 15.27 36.53 11.19
CA ALA A 386 15.97 37.52 10.37
C ALA A 386 16.41 36.98 8.99
N ASP A 387 16.52 35.66 8.81
CA ASP A 387 16.87 35.05 7.52
C ASP A 387 15.69 35.00 6.55
N ALA A 388 14.45 35.17 7.03
CA ALA A 388 13.25 34.98 6.23
C ALA A 388 13.20 35.93 5.02
N ASP A 389 13.52 37.21 5.19
CA ASP A 389 13.51 38.18 4.07
C ASP A 389 14.57 37.86 3.01
N GLY A 390 15.77 37.49 3.44
CA GLY A 390 16.85 37.09 2.54
C GLY A 390 16.52 35.82 1.74
N LEU A 391 15.70 34.93 2.30
CA LEU A 391 15.24 33.72 1.64
C LEU A 391 14.02 33.94 0.73
N ALA A 392 13.15 34.89 1.04
CA ALA A 392 11.91 35.14 0.29
C ALA A 392 12.17 35.43 -1.19
N ARG A 393 13.27 36.11 -1.53
CA ARG A 393 13.67 36.41 -2.93
C ARG A 393 13.84 35.16 -3.80
N PHE A 394 14.17 34.01 -3.21
CA PHE A 394 14.40 32.78 -3.97
C PHE A 394 13.09 32.13 -4.46
N VAL A 395 11.92 32.63 -4.06
CA VAL A 395 10.64 32.23 -4.64
C VAL A 395 10.57 32.55 -6.15
N SER A 396 11.29 33.58 -6.58
CA SER A 396 11.39 33.99 -7.99
C SER A 396 12.40 33.16 -8.81
N ASP A 397 13.12 32.21 -8.20
CA ASP A 397 14.02 31.32 -8.96
C ASP A 397 13.19 30.45 -9.92
N ALA A 398 13.64 30.36 -11.18
CA ALA A 398 12.94 29.61 -12.23
C ALA A 398 12.77 28.12 -11.89
N ARG A 399 13.65 27.56 -11.04
CA ARG A 399 13.57 26.16 -10.63
C ARG A 399 12.54 26.01 -9.51
N SER A 400 11.49 25.27 -9.82
CA SER A 400 10.38 24.97 -8.90
C SER A 400 10.81 24.33 -7.57
N THR A 401 11.96 23.64 -7.54
CA THR A 401 12.54 23.05 -6.32
C THR A 401 13.17 24.11 -5.41
N VAL A 402 13.82 25.13 -5.97
CA VAL A 402 14.42 26.25 -5.22
C VAL A 402 13.31 27.14 -4.67
N ALA A 403 12.34 27.51 -5.52
CA ALA A 403 11.21 28.32 -5.10
C ALA A 403 10.40 27.65 -3.98
N ALA A 404 10.07 26.35 -4.11
CA ALA A 404 9.35 25.62 -3.07
C ALA A 404 10.18 25.47 -1.78
N ALA A 405 11.51 25.32 -1.87
CA ALA A 405 12.37 25.33 -0.69
C ALA A 405 12.34 26.68 0.03
N ALA A 406 12.32 27.79 -0.73
CA ALA A 406 12.22 29.14 -0.17
C ALA A 406 10.92 29.33 0.60
N VAL A 407 9.77 28.95 0.02
CA VAL A 407 8.48 29.02 0.71
C VAL A 407 8.48 28.21 2.00
N ARG A 408 8.97 26.96 1.95
CA ARG A 408 9.06 26.12 3.15
C ARG A 408 9.95 26.76 4.21
N ALA A 409 11.14 27.23 3.83
CA ALA A 409 12.10 27.79 4.78
C ALA A 409 11.59 29.08 5.41
N VAL A 410 11.03 30.01 4.62
CA VAL A 410 10.42 31.25 5.12
C VAL A 410 9.26 30.95 6.06
N ALA A 411 8.37 30.02 5.69
CA ALA A 411 7.25 29.63 6.55
C ALA A 411 7.71 28.97 7.86
N SER A 412 8.83 28.23 7.87
CA SER A 412 9.39 27.66 9.10
C SER A 412 9.99 28.73 10.02
N LEU A 413 10.63 29.76 9.45
CA LEU A 413 11.37 30.78 10.19
C LEU A 413 10.48 31.92 10.69
N ASP A 414 9.43 32.25 9.94
CA ASP A 414 8.55 33.39 10.21
C ASP A 414 7.08 33.10 9.83
N PRO A 415 6.44 32.07 10.42
CA PRO A 415 5.12 31.60 10.00
C PRO A 415 4.02 32.67 10.16
N GLY A 416 4.06 33.46 11.24
CA GLY A 416 2.99 34.40 11.59
C GLY A 416 2.96 35.68 10.75
N HIS A 417 4.13 36.24 10.40
CA HIS A 417 4.20 37.52 9.67
C HIS A 417 4.11 37.36 8.14
N ARG A 418 3.98 36.12 7.64
CA ARG A 418 4.01 35.80 6.20
C ARG A 418 2.67 35.32 5.65
N VAL A 419 1.57 35.47 6.39
CA VAL A 419 0.25 34.99 5.98
C VAL A 419 -0.15 35.53 4.61
N ASP A 420 -0.10 36.84 4.40
CA ASP A 420 -0.51 37.46 3.13
C ASP A 420 0.39 37.04 1.96
N TRP A 421 1.68 36.92 2.22
CA TRP A 421 2.64 36.42 1.24
C TRP A 421 2.33 34.97 0.84
N LEU A 422 2.07 34.10 1.81
CA LEU A 422 1.69 32.70 1.57
C LEU A 422 0.35 32.58 0.83
N VAL A 423 -0.64 33.41 1.16
CA VAL A 423 -1.92 33.46 0.45
C VAL A 423 -1.71 33.88 -1.01
N GLY A 424 -0.88 34.90 -1.26
CA GLY A 424 -0.51 35.31 -2.62
C GLY A 424 0.10 34.16 -3.43
N LEU A 425 0.97 33.35 -2.80
CA LEU A 425 1.61 32.19 -3.42
C LEU A 425 0.67 31.02 -3.74
N LEU A 426 -0.57 31.02 -3.24
CA LEU A 426 -1.57 30.06 -3.70
C LEU A 426 -1.93 30.28 -5.18
N ARG A 427 -1.66 31.46 -5.75
CA ARG A 427 -1.89 31.78 -7.16
C ARG A 427 -0.65 31.58 -8.05
N ASP A 428 0.44 31.02 -7.51
CA ASP A 428 1.63 30.71 -8.31
C ASP A 428 1.34 29.58 -9.32
N ASP A 429 1.88 29.70 -10.54
CA ASP A 429 1.68 28.71 -11.60
C ASP A 429 2.35 27.36 -11.32
N ARG A 430 3.34 27.33 -10.40
CA ARG A 430 4.13 26.13 -10.09
C ARG A 430 3.44 25.32 -8.98
N PRO A 431 3.00 24.07 -9.24
CA PRO A 431 2.28 23.26 -8.25
C PRO A 431 3.06 22.95 -6.96
N SER A 432 4.40 22.98 -7.00
CA SER A 432 5.23 22.79 -5.80
C SER A 432 5.16 23.99 -4.84
N VAL A 433 5.11 25.21 -5.38
CA VAL A 433 5.02 26.46 -4.61
C VAL A 433 3.66 26.53 -3.91
N VAL A 434 2.57 26.35 -4.67
CA VAL A 434 1.20 26.31 -4.13
C VAL A 434 1.04 25.26 -3.04
N ARG A 435 1.68 24.09 -3.19
CA ARG A 435 1.63 23.01 -2.19
C ARG A 435 2.33 23.39 -0.90
N GLU A 436 3.50 24.01 -0.96
CA GLU A 436 4.22 24.44 0.25
C GLU A 436 3.53 25.61 0.94
N ALA A 437 3.04 26.59 0.17
CA ALA A 437 2.23 27.68 0.71
C ALA A 437 0.97 27.15 1.41
N GLY A 438 0.24 26.24 0.75
CA GLY A 438 -0.95 25.62 1.34
C GLY A 438 -0.66 24.81 2.60
N ARG A 439 0.46 24.09 2.68
CA ARG A 439 0.86 23.37 3.90
C ARG A 439 1.21 24.32 5.05
N ALA A 440 1.90 25.41 4.75
CA ALA A 440 2.22 26.44 5.74
C ALA A 440 0.94 27.09 6.29
N LEU A 441 0.03 27.50 5.41
CA LEU A 441 -1.26 28.09 5.82
C LEU A 441 -2.12 27.11 6.65
N GLU A 442 -2.13 25.82 6.31
CA GLU A 442 -2.83 24.82 7.13
C GLU A 442 -2.30 24.75 8.57
N SER A 443 -1.00 24.92 8.77
CA SER A 443 -0.41 24.90 10.12
C SER A 443 -0.76 26.13 10.96
N LEU A 444 -1.15 27.23 10.30
CA LEU A 444 -1.57 28.48 10.95
C LEU A 444 -3.05 28.48 11.36
N GLY A 445 -3.86 27.57 10.81
CA GLY A 445 -5.26 27.39 11.18
C GLY A 445 -6.08 28.68 11.07
N ASN A 446 -6.71 29.08 12.18
CA ASN A 446 -7.63 30.23 12.22
C ASN A 446 -6.96 31.60 11.98
N ALA A 447 -5.62 31.68 11.97
CA ALA A 447 -4.91 32.91 11.63
C ALA A 447 -4.99 33.27 10.14
N VAL A 448 -5.45 32.35 9.28
CA VAL A 448 -5.56 32.59 7.83
C VAL A 448 -6.86 33.32 7.49
N PRO A 449 -6.81 34.47 6.78
CA PRO A 449 -8.00 35.19 6.35
C PRO A 449 -8.90 34.36 5.43
N VAL A 450 -10.12 34.08 5.90
CA VAL A 450 -11.12 33.25 5.19
C VAL A 450 -11.47 33.84 3.82
N GLU A 451 -11.69 35.15 3.76
CA GLU A 451 -12.09 35.81 2.51
C GLU A 451 -10.98 35.76 1.46
N ALA A 452 -9.71 35.83 1.87
CA ALA A 452 -8.60 35.70 0.95
C ALA A 452 -8.52 34.27 0.34
N LEU A 453 -8.81 33.24 1.13
CA LEU A 453 -8.92 31.86 0.64
C LEU A 453 -10.12 31.69 -0.31
N ARG A 454 -11.27 32.31 0.00
CA ARG A 454 -12.46 32.29 -0.88
C ARG A 454 -12.18 32.96 -2.22
N HIS A 455 -11.43 34.07 -2.23
CA HIS A 455 -10.98 34.69 -3.47
C HIS A 455 -10.05 33.79 -4.30
N VAL A 456 -9.27 32.89 -3.68
CA VAL A 456 -8.49 31.88 -4.41
C VAL A 456 -9.39 30.75 -4.91
N LEU A 457 -10.37 30.32 -4.11
CA LEU A 457 -11.29 29.23 -4.45
C LEU A 457 -12.22 29.58 -5.63
N HIS A 458 -12.76 30.81 -5.64
CA HIS A 458 -13.76 31.25 -6.61
C HIS A 458 -13.19 32.12 -7.75
N GLY A 459 -11.93 32.57 -7.62
CA GLY A 459 -11.27 33.37 -8.65
C GLY A 459 -10.77 32.56 -9.84
N ASP A 460 -10.16 33.27 -10.80
CA ASP A 460 -9.44 32.66 -11.92
C ASP A 460 -8.10 32.10 -11.43
N SER A 461 -8.15 30.89 -10.88
CA SER A 461 -6.98 30.20 -10.31
C SER A 461 -6.99 28.73 -10.75
N GLY A 462 -5.78 28.19 -10.93
CA GLY A 462 -5.59 26.80 -11.31
C GLY A 462 -6.29 25.83 -10.35
N GLU A 463 -6.63 24.62 -10.82
CA GLU A 463 -7.34 23.63 -10.01
C GLU A 463 -6.59 23.30 -8.70
N GLN A 464 -5.26 23.19 -8.74
CA GLN A 464 -4.45 22.91 -7.55
C GLN A 464 -4.55 24.03 -6.49
N SER A 465 -4.59 25.30 -6.92
CA SER A 465 -4.76 26.46 -6.06
C SER A 465 -6.11 26.44 -5.34
N ARG A 466 -7.17 26.20 -6.12
CA ARG A 466 -8.54 26.07 -5.60
C ARG A 466 -8.66 24.90 -4.63
N ARG A 467 -8.07 23.74 -4.96
CA ARG A 467 -8.03 22.56 -4.07
C ARG A 467 -7.29 22.86 -2.77
N SER A 468 -6.16 23.57 -2.82
CA SER A 468 -5.42 23.97 -1.62
C SER A 468 -6.24 24.92 -0.74
N ALA A 469 -6.87 25.93 -1.31
CA ALA A 469 -7.71 26.87 -0.59
C ALA A 469 -8.92 26.18 0.06
N LEU A 470 -9.66 25.36 -0.70
CA LEU A 470 -10.78 24.58 -0.18
C LEU A 470 -10.34 23.67 0.97
N ARG A 471 -9.21 22.98 0.82
CA ARG A 471 -8.68 22.10 1.87
C ARG A 471 -8.44 22.86 3.18
N ILE A 472 -7.93 24.09 3.14
CA ILE A 472 -7.74 24.93 4.33
C ILE A 472 -9.09 25.35 4.92
N LEU A 473 -10.01 25.83 4.06
CA LEU A 473 -11.36 26.24 4.46
C LEU A 473 -12.14 25.12 5.17
N LEU A 474 -11.99 23.87 4.71
CA LEU A 474 -12.65 22.69 5.25
C LEU A 474 -12.04 22.16 6.57
N ARG A 475 -10.93 22.72 7.05
CA ARG A 475 -10.39 22.40 8.39
C ARG A 475 -10.97 23.26 9.51
N ARG A 476 -11.76 24.28 9.15
CA ARG A 476 -12.47 25.13 10.10
C ARG A 476 -13.60 24.34 10.78
N HIS A 477 -14.26 24.98 11.74
CA HIS A 477 -15.41 24.37 12.40
C HIS A 477 -16.46 23.93 11.37
N PRO A 478 -17.10 22.76 11.52
CA PRO A 478 -18.03 22.24 10.51
C PRO A 478 -19.13 23.22 10.09
N TYR A 479 -19.66 24.00 11.04
CA TYR A 479 -20.69 25.01 10.76
C TYR A 479 -20.18 26.21 9.95
N ASP A 480 -18.88 26.50 9.96
CA ASP A 480 -18.30 27.58 9.14
C ASP A 480 -17.84 27.04 7.77
N ALA A 481 -17.36 25.80 7.74
CA ALA A 481 -16.87 25.12 6.55
C ALA A 481 -17.99 24.62 5.63
N VAL A 482 -19.20 24.38 6.15
CA VAL A 482 -20.32 23.81 5.38
C VAL A 482 -20.66 24.64 4.15
N VAL A 483 -20.58 25.97 4.23
CA VAL A 483 -20.86 26.87 3.10
C VAL A 483 -19.88 26.62 1.95
N ASP A 484 -18.58 26.51 2.26
CA ASP A 484 -17.56 26.27 1.24
C ASP A 484 -17.65 24.82 0.71
N ALA A 485 -18.04 23.86 1.56
CA ALA A 485 -18.25 22.46 1.17
C ALA A 485 -19.42 22.31 0.20
N VAL A 486 -20.55 22.98 0.47
CA VAL A 486 -21.73 23.00 -0.40
C VAL A 486 -21.40 23.64 -1.74
N THR A 487 -20.75 24.80 -1.71
CA THR A 487 -20.33 25.51 -2.93
C THR A 487 -19.37 24.65 -3.75
N ALA A 488 -18.43 23.95 -3.11
CA ALA A 488 -17.54 23.02 -3.79
C ALA A 488 -18.27 21.81 -4.38
N ALA A 489 -19.20 21.20 -3.61
CA ALA A 489 -20.02 20.06 -4.03
C ALA A 489 -20.83 20.34 -5.30
N GLY A 490 -21.37 21.57 -5.42
CA GLY A 490 -22.09 22.02 -6.61
C GLY A 490 -21.23 22.65 -7.70
N SER A 491 -19.90 22.62 -7.58
CA SER A 491 -19.01 23.18 -8.59
C SER A 491 -18.85 22.26 -9.81
N GLY A 492 -18.55 22.82 -10.98
CA GLY A 492 -18.25 22.04 -12.19
C GLY A 492 -16.93 21.27 -12.17
N SER A 493 -16.13 21.37 -11.10
CA SER A 493 -14.87 20.64 -10.95
C SER A 493 -15.12 19.35 -10.17
N GLU A 494 -14.92 18.19 -10.82
CA GLU A 494 -15.06 16.87 -10.18
C GLU A 494 -14.20 16.75 -8.91
N ALA A 495 -13.00 17.32 -8.96
CA ALA A 495 -12.04 17.38 -7.86
C ALA A 495 -12.60 18.12 -6.62
N LEU A 496 -13.17 19.30 -6.82
CA LEU A 496 -13.73 20.12 -5.73
C LEU A 496 -15.06 19.53 -5.25
N ALA A 497 -15.89 19.04 -6.18
CA ALA A 497 -17.16 18.39 -5.87
C ALA A 497 -16.98 17.19 -4.95
N ARG A 498 -15.98 16.34 -5.25
CA ARG A 498 -15.62 15.19 -4.42
C ARG A 498 -15.16 15.62 -3.03
N ALA A 499 -14.30 16.63 -2.92
CA ALA A 499 -13.79 17.10 -1.63
C ALA A 499 -14.92 17.68 -0.74
N GLY A 500 -15.83 18.47 -1.33
CA GLY A 500 -17.00 18.99 -0.63
C GLY A 500 -17.95 17.87 -0.18
N THR A 501 -18.25 16.92 -1.06
CA THR A 501 -19.12 15.77 -0.76
C THR A 501 -18.55 14.90 0.36
N GLU A 502 -17.26 14.54 0.27
CA GLU A 502 -16.58 13.73 1.31
C GLU A 502 -16.58 14.43 2.67
N PHE A 503 -16.44 15.76 2.69
CA PHE A 503 -16.52 16.54 3.91
C PHE A 503 -17.93 16.47 4.53
N ILE A 504 -18.97 16.72 3.75
CA ILE A 504 -20.36 16.70 4.21
C ILE A 504 -20.75 15.31 4.74
N ASP A 505 -20.36 14.24 4.04
CA ASP A 505 -20.63 12.86 4.48
C ASP A 505 -19.97 12.55 5.83
N ARG A 506 -18.73 13.00 6.03
CA ARG A 506 -17.95 12.74 7.25
C ARG A 506 -18.24 13.72 8.39
N ALA A 507 -18.84 14.88 8.11
CA ALA A 507 -19.22 15.85 9.12
C ALA A 507 -20.25 15.22 10.07
N MET A 508 -19.98 15.27 11.37
CA MET A 508 -20.79 14.65 12.42
C MET A 508 -21.39 15.75 13.30
N PRO A 509 -22.73 15.91 13.35
CA PRO A 509 -23.38 16.98 14.10
C PRO A 509 -23.17 16.88 15.62
N TRP A 510 -23.02 15.67 16.15
CA TRP A 510 -22.99 15.36 17.59
C TRP A 510 -21.64 15.60 18.29
N ARG A 511 -20.63 16.17 17.61
CA ARG A 511 -19.31 16.43 18.21
C ARG A 511 -19.22 17.75 18.98
N VAL A 512 -20.30 18.53 19.02
CA VAL A 512 -20.33 19.88 19.61
C VAL A 512 -21.55 20.00 20.51
N SER A 513 -21.37 20.52 21.73
CA SER A 513 -22.43 20.65 22.75
C SER A 513 -23.44 21.77 22.44
N TYR A 514 -23.19 22.56 21.40
CA TYR A 514 -24.04 23.63 20.90
C TYR A 514 -24.28 23.45 19.40
N GLY A 515 -25.49 23.81 18.94
CA GLY A 515 -25.85 23.79 17.53
C GLY A 515 -25.33 25.01 16.76
N PRO A 516 -25.51 25.05 15.43
CA PRO A 516 -25.14 26.22 14.62
C PRO A 516 -26.01 27.43 14.97
N SER A 517 -25.44 28.63 14.82
CA SER A 517 -26.18 29.89 14.94
C SER A 517 -27.19 30.06 13.80
N ASP A 518 -28.19 30.92 13.98
CA ASP A 518 -29.16 31.20 12.93
C ASP A 518 -28.52 31.83 11.69
N ALA A 519 -27.44 32.61 11.88
CA ALA A 519 -26.64 33.12 10.78
C ALA A 519 -25.94 31.99 9.99
N GLN A 520 -25.40 30.97 10.68
CA GLN A 520 -24.77 29.82 10.02
C GLN A 520 -25.80 28.96 9.27
N LYS A 521 -26.99 28.76 9.86
CA LYS A 521 -28.10 28.05 9.20
C LYS A 521 -28.54 28.79 7.93
N ALA A 522 -28.78 30.10 8.03
CA ALA A 522 -29.20 30.93 6.91
C ALA A 522 -28.14 30.94 5.79
N ALA A 523 -26.86 31.03 6.14
CA ALA A 523 -25.76 30.99 5.17
C ALA A 523 -25.70 29.64 4.42
N ALA A 524 -25.87 28.53 5.13
CA ALA A 524 -25.87 27.19 4.51
C ALA A 524 -27.09 26.99 3.59
N GLN A 525 -28.27 27.44 4.01
CA GLN A 525 -29.48 27.41 3.17
C GLN A 525 -29.34 28.25 1.92
N SER A 526 -28.84 29.48 2.06
CA SER A 526 -28.57 30.38 0.94
C SER A 526 -27.56 29.75 -0.04
N ALA A 527 -26.50 29.10 0.47
CA ALA A 527 -25.53 28.40 -0.36
C ALA A 527 -26.16 27.24 -1.15
N ILE A 528 -27.09 26.47 -0.57
CA ILE A 528 -27.83 25.42 -1.28
C ILE A 528 -28.72 26.02 -2.38
N GLN A 529 -29.45 27.08 -2.07
CA GLN A 529 -30.37 27.74 -2.99
C GLN A 529 -29.64 28.41 -4.17
N GLY A 530 -28.41 28.87 -3.95
CA GLY A 530 -27.58 29.53 -4.97
C GLY A 530 -26.88 28.58 -5.95
N LEU A 531 -27.00 27.26 -5.80
CA LEU A 531 -26.37 26.30 -6.71
C LEU A 531 -27.08 26.26 -8.07
N GLN A 532 -26.30 26.25 -9.16
CA GLN A 532 -26.83 26.13 -10.53
C GLN A 532 -27.48 24.78 -10.81
N ALA A 533 -26.99 23.71 -10.16
CA ALA A 533 -27.53 22.37 -10.24
C ALA A 533 -27.85 21.86 -8.83
N PRO A 534 -29.00 21.19 -8.63
CA PRO A 534 -29.37 20.66 -7.32
C PRO A 534 -28.41 19.55 -6.90
N LEU A 535 -28.04 19.54 -5.62
CA LEU A 535 -27.28 18.44 -5.03
C LEU A 535 -28.14 17.17 -4.94
N PRO A 536 -27.51 15.97 -4.93
CA PRO A 536 -28.21 14.73 -4.63
C PRO A 536 -28.98 14.82 -3.31
N GLU A 537 -30.19 14.27 -3.28
CA GLU A 537 -31.12 14.37 -2.14
C GLU A 537 -30.51 13.83 -0.83
N ASN A 538 -29.71 12.77 -0.89
CA ASN A 538 -28.98 12.25 0.27
C ASN A 538 -27.99 13.28 0.85
N LEU A 539 -27.32 14.04 -0.01
CA LEU A 539 -26.36 15.06 0.40
C LEU A 539 -27.09 16.29 0.96
N ARG A 540 -28.19 16.71 0.33
CA ARG A 540 -29.05 17.79 0.83
C ARG A 540 -29.56 17.48 2.24
N ARG A 541 -30.09 16.27 2.46
CA ARG A 541 -30.52 15.82 3.78
C ARG A 541 -29.39 15.84 4.80
N ARG A 542 -28.19 15.38 4.40
CA ARG A 542 -27.02 15.39 5.27
C ARG A 542 -26.61 16.80 5.70
N ILE A 543 -26.70 17.77 4.79
CA ILE A 543 -26.42 19.19 5.11
C ILE A 543 -27.47 19.72 6.09
N LEU A 544 -28.76 19.46 5.84
CA LEU A 544 -29.86 19.89 6.70
C LEU A 544 -29.76 19.28 8.11
N ASP A 545 -29.42 18.00 8.22
CA ASP A 545 -29.12 17.33 9.48
C ASP A 545 -27.92 17.98 10.19
N LEU A 546 -26.85 18.31 9.45
CA LEU A 546 -25.66 18.98 10.00
C LEU A 546 -26.00 20.35 10.58
N ILE A 547 -26.91 21.11 9.95
CA ILE A 547 -27.30 22.45 10.40
C ILE A 547 -28.55 22.46 11.32
N GLY A 548 -29.15 21.30 11.60
CA GLY A 548 -30.31 21.18 12.49
C GLY A 548 -31.58 21.85 11.96
N VAL A 549 -31.80 21.85 10.65
CA VAL A 549 -33.01 22.37 10.01
C VAL A 549 -33.82 21.19 9.46
N GLY A 550 -35.11 21.10 9.81
CA GLY A 550 -36.02 20.09 9.27
C GLY A 550 -36.27 20.27 7.77
N MET A 551 -36.53 19.17 7.06
CA MET A 551 -37.00 19.23 5.67
C MET A 551 -38.41 19.83 5.63
N GLU A 552 -38.59 21.01 5.02
CA GLU A 552 -39.89 21.49 4.53
C GLU A 552 -40.11 21.09 3.08
#